data_AF-A0A2A2IX00-F1
#
_entry.id   AF-A0A2A2IX00-F1
#
_cell.length_a   1.000
_cell.length_b   1.000
_cell.length_c   1.000
_cell.angle_alpha   90.00
_cell.angle_beta   90.00
_cell.angle_gamma   90.00
#
_symmetry.space_group_name_H-M   'P 1'
#
loop_
_entity.id
_entity.type
_entity.pdbx_description
1 polymer ?
#
loop_
_entity_poly.entity_id
_entity_poly.type
_entity_poly.pdbx_seq_one_letter_code
_entity_poly.pdbx_strand_id
1 'polypeptide(L)'
;MVYKEISEIAPIRQGDVIVSNGDGGVCTYGLIITADCDIAREKHKNHFTWVELVSVYEYISSIWAFEEVAKRKDKPIKVLLEYVNGKLKGQGYAEVSAKRLVDWIVEVGVELFVDRVLGGVCPPDIRNKMEAVHIACSNDPLSAIDRLRLFCDKTQVDFSGVLDRAKKDLTGGDGGFPDFFFLPKLPGALSGGAVALLRNIYSIQNQEIYVSESQARISNQSKCFYRVCRLEDRVKYSITQKIAFLFSRIGMSPEFECLASEAASLAIEFK
;
A
#
# COMPACT_ATOMS: atom_id res chain seq x y z
N MET A 1 -3.07 19.30 18.69
CA MET A 1 -3.17 17.85 18.96
C MET A 1 -3.87 17.22 17.74
N VAL A 2 -3.49 16.01 17.32
CA VAL A 2 -4.07 15.36 16.10
C VAL A 2 -5.28 14.50 16.45
N TYR A 3 -5.36 14.05 17.70
CA TYR A 3 -6.44 13.26 18.26
C TYR A 3 -6.81 13.76 19.65
N LYS A 4 -7.93 13.27 20.16
CA LYS A 4 -8.41 13.43 21.53
C LYS A 4 -8.78 12.08 22.12
N GLU A 5 -8.60 11.96 23.43
CA GLU A 5 -9.20 10.87 24.20
C GLU A 5 -10.71 11.08 24.28
N ILE A 6 -11.45 9.99 24.21
CA ILE A 6 -12.90 10.00 24.16
C ILE A 6 -13.42 9.15 25.31
N SER A 7 -14.47 9.65 25.97
CA SER A 7 -15.19 8.92 27.00
C SER A 7 -15.67 7.56 26.49
N GLU A 8 -15.57 6.53 27.33
CA GLU A 8 -15.99 5.16 27.00
C GLU A 8 -17.51 5.01 26.75
N ILE A 9 -18.31 6.03 27.03
CA ILE A 9 -19.76 6.05 26.74
C ILE A 9 -20.11 6.81 25.45
N ALA A 10 -19.16 7.52 24.83
CA ALA A 10 -19.46 8.27 23.63
C ALA A 10 -19.68 7.31 22.44
N PRO A 11 -20.69 7.51 21.59
CA PRO A 11 -20.95 6.63 20.46
C PRO A 11 -19.81 6.67 19.43
N ILE A 12 -19.72 5.62 18.61
CA ILE A 12 -18.81 5.57 17.46
C ILE A 12 -19.16 6.69 16.47
N ARG A 13 -18.15 7.39 15.94
CA ARG A 13 -18.30 8.50 15.00
C ARG A 13 -17.20 8.52 13.95
N GLN A 14 -17.37 9.37 12.95
CA GLN A 14 -16.33 9.67 11.99
C GLN A 14 -15.05 10.14 12.70
N GLY A 15 -13.91 9.63 12.25
CA GLY A 15 -12.62 9.94 12.83
C GLY A 15 -12.24 9.08 14.03
N ASP A 16 -13.08 8.14 14.46
CA ASP A 16 -12.68 7.16 15.47
C ASP A 16 -11.60 6.24 14.92
N VAL A 17 -10.51 6.10 15.67
CA VAL A 17 -9.49 5.09 15.42
C VAL A 17 -9.90 3.84 16.18
N ILE A 18 -10.01 2.74 15.44
CA ILE A 18 -10.37 1.42 15.94
C ILE A 18 -9.19 0.47 15.82
N VAL A 19 -9.12 -0.52 16.70
CA VAL A 19 -8.11 -1.59 16.65
C VAL A 19 -8.77 -2.93 16.88
N SER A 20 -8.34 -3.96 16.16
CA SER A 20 -8.83 -5.32 16.36
C SER A 20 -8.19 -5.98 17.58
N ASN A 21 -8.96 -6.81 18.28
CA ASN A 21 -8.38 -7.83 19.16
C ASN A 21 -7.75 -8.91 18.28
N GLY A 22 -6.46 -8.79 17.97
CA GLY A 22 -5.76 -9.68 17.04
C GLY A 22 -5.66 -11.12 17.52
N ASP A 23 -6.01 -12.09 16.66
CA ASP A 23 -5.62 -13.48 16.85
C ASP A 23 -4.09 -13.61 16.67
N GLY A 24 -3.39 -14.18 17.65
CA GLY A 24 -1.93 -14.34 17.58
C GLY A 24 -1.10 -13.06 17.77
N GLY A 25 -1.70 -11.98 18.28
CA GLY A 25 -1.01 -10.74 18.63
C GLY A 25 -0.85 -9.72 17.50
N VAL A 26 -1.35 -10.02 16.29
CA VAL A 26 -1.35 -9.08 15.15
C VAL A 26 -2.62 -8.23 15.20
N CYS A 27 -2.46 -6.94 15.52
CA CYS A 27 -3.58 -6.00 15.60
C CYS A 27 -3.70 -5.19 14.32
N THR A 28 -4.90 -5.14 13.75
CA THR A 28 -5.24 -4.27 12.62
C THR A 28 -5.81 -2.96 13.15
N TYR A 29 -5.30 -1.83 12.66
CA TYR A 29 -5.82 -0.52 13.01
C TYR A 29 -6.65 0.04 11.85
N GLY A 30 -7.71 0.75 12.20
CA GLY A 30 -8.62 1.36 11.25
C GLY A 30 -9.05 2.76 11.66
N LEU A 31 -9.43 3.57 10.68
CA LEU A 31 -10.02 4.89 10.88
C LEU A 31 -11.43 4.90 10.31
N ILE A 32 -12.45 5.16 11.13
CA ILE A 32 -13.83 5.30 10.67
C ILE A 32 -13.96 6.53 9.77
N ILE A 33 -14.42 6.31 8.54
CA ILE A 33 -14.64 7.36 7.54
C ILE A 33 -16.12 7.56 7.20
N THR A 34 -17.04 6.72 7.70
CA THR A 34 -18.48 6.97 7.57
C THR A 34 -18.82 8.35 8.07
N ALA A 35 -19.51 9.14 7.25
CA ALA A 35 -19.80 10.53 7.56
C ALA A 35 -20.67 10.65 8.81
N ASP A 36 -20.38 11.64 9.67
CA ASP A 36 -21.16 11.90 10.88
C ASP A 36 -22.65 12.14 10.57
N CYS A 37 -22.96 12.75 9.42
CA CYS A 37 -24.34 12.98 8.98
C CYS A 37 -25.09 11.70 8.58
N ASP A 38 -24.38 10.68 8.09
CA ASP A 38 -24.95 9.38 7.77
C ASP A 38 -25.21 8.58 9.04
N ILE A 39 -24.29 8.62 9.99
CA ILE A 39 -24.44 7.99 11.31
C ILE A 39 -25.63 8.61 12.05
N ALA A 40 -25.72 9.93 12.10
CA ALA A 40 -26.81 10.65 12.78
C ALA A 40 -28.20 10.42 12.15
N ARG A 41 -28.25 10.02 10.88
CA ARG A 41 -29.49 9.74 10.14
C ARG A 41 -29.73 8.25 9.93
N GLU A 42 -28.94 7.38 10.57
CA GLU A 42 -29.00 5.92 10.44
C GLU A 42 -28.91 5.42 8.99
N LYS A 43 -28.26 6.18 8.10
CA LYS A 43 -28.10 5.86 6.68
C LYS A 43 -27.02 4.81 6.41
N HIS A 44 -26.22 4.50 7.42
CA HIS A 44 -25.10 3.56 7.34
C HIS A 44 -25.54 2.08 7.41
N LYS A 45 -26.84 1.79 7.56
CA LYS A 45 -27.44 0.43 7.45
C LYS A 45 -26.66 -0.64 8.22
N ASN A 46 -26.36 -0.36 9.49
CA ASN A 46 -25.60 -1.24 10.40
C ASN A 46 -24.15 -1.52 10.02
N HIS A 47 -23.55 -0.72 9.14
CA HIS A 47 -22.16 -0.86 8.74
C HIS A 47 -21.39 0.43 8.92
N PHE A 48 -20.17 0.34 9.42
CA PHE A 48 -19.21 1.43 9.33
C PHE A 48 -18.21 1.15 8.22
N THR A 49 -17.83 2.20 7.52
CA THR A 49 -16.76 2.23 6.53
C THR A 49 -15.52 2.77 7.21
N TRP A 50 -14.39 2.12 6.99
CA TRP A 50 -13.12 2.51 7.57
C TRP A 50 -11.96 2.33 6.59
N VAL A 51 -10.86 3.05 6.84
CA VAL A 51 -9.59 2.86 6.12
C VAL A 51 -8.53 2.30 7.03
N GLU A 52 -7.68 1.45 6.48
CA GLU A 52 -6.58 0.84 7.22
C GLU A 52 -5.52 1.87 7.65
N LEU A 53 -5.07 1.70 8.88
CA LEU A 53 -3.94 2.42 9.46
C LEU A 53 -2.81 1.42 9.69
N VAL A 54 -1.63 1.75 9.17
CA VAL A 54 -0.40 0.99 9.45
C VAL A 54 0.61 1.89 10.17
N SER A 55 1.52 1.30 10.93
CA SER A 55 2.63 2.07 11.50
C SER A 55 3.54 2.63 10.39
N VAL A 56 4.27 3.71 10.66
CA VAL A 56 5.27 4.22 9.70
C VAL A 56 6.30 3.15 9.34
N TYR A 57 6.73 2.36 10.32
CA TYR A 57 7.67 1.26 10.10
C TYR A 57 7.10 0.22 9.13
N GLU A 58 5.86 -0.22 9.36
CA GLU A 58 5.19 -1.18 8.49
C GLU A 58 5.00 -0.61 7.09
N TYR A 59 4.53 0.63 6.95
CA TYR A 59 4.39 1.29 5.66
C TYR A 59 5.71 1.34 4.88
N ILE A 60 6.79 1.79 5.53
CA ILE A 60 8.11 1.87 4.88
C ILE A 60 8.62 0.48 4.52
N SER A 61 8.50 -0.47 5.45
CA SER A 61 9.15 -1.79 5.31
C SER A 61 8.43 -2.74 4.36
N SER A 62 7.15 -2.50 4.08
CA SER A 62 6.33 -3.31 3.18
C SER A 62 5.97 -2.56 1.91
N ILE A 63 5.12 -1.53 2.00
CA ILE A 63 4.49 -0.86 0.85
C ILE A 63 5.51 0.00 0.11
N TRP A 64 6.11 0.98 0.78
CA TRP A 64 7.03 1.92 0.13
C TRP A 64 8.28 1.22 -0.41
N ALA A 65 8.89 0.32 0.37
CA ALA A 65 10.08 -0.40 -0.09
C ALA A 65 9.79 -1.28 -1.31
N PHE A 66 8.60 -1.91 -1.38
CA PHE A 66 8.18 -2.69 -2.54
C PHE A 66 8.06 -1.81 -3.79
N GLU A 67 7.37 -0.68 -3.68
CA GLU A 67 7.25 0.29 -4.78
C GLU A 67 8.62 0.82 -5.22
N GLU A 68 9.52 1.06 -4.28
CA GLU A 68 10.84 1.61 -4.57
C GLU A 68 11.73 0.60 -5.32
N VAL A 69 11.67 -0.70 -4.98
CA VAL A 69 12.30 -1.76 -5.75
C VAL A 69 11.71 -1.82 -7.17
N ALA A 70 10.38 -1.74 -7.29
CA ALA A 70 9.69 -1.77 -8.57
C ALA A 70 10.06 -0.59 -9.48
N LYS A 71 10.23 0.62 -8.93
CA LYS A 71 10.69 1.81 -9.67
C LYS A 71 12.14 1.72 -10.10
N ARG A 72 13.01 1.05 -9.33
CA ARG A 72 14.45 1.04 -9.56
C ARG A 72 14.96 -0.06 -10.48
N LYS A 73 14.24 -1.19 -10.56
CA LYS A 73 14.72 -2.39 -11.30
C LYS A 73 14.86 -2.18 -12.81
N ASP A 74 14.10 -1.26 -13.40
CA ASP A 74 14.08 -1.07 -14.85
C ASP A 74 15.42 -0.58 -15.42
N LYS A 75 16.15 0.25 -14.67
CA LYS A 75 17.46 0.76 -15.11
C LYS A 75 18.50 -0.36 -15.21
N PRO A 76 18.73 -1.21 -14.19
CA PRO A 76 19.55 -2.42 -14.33
C PRO A 76 19.09 -3.33 -15.47
N ILE A 77 17.78 -3.59 -15.61
CA ILE A 77 17.24 -4.46 -16.68
C ILE A 77 17.66 -3.95 -18.05
N LYS A 78 17.54 -2.64 -18.31
CA LYS A 78 17.94 -2.04 -19.58
C LYS A 78 19.43 -2.25 -19.89
N VAL A 79 20.30 -1.99 -18.91
CA VAL A 79 21.75 -2.17 -19.06
C VAL A 79 22.11 -3.64 -19.33
N LEU A 80 21.46 -4.56 -18.62
CA LEU A 80 21.67 -5.99 -18.83
C LEU A 80 21.20 -6.43 -20.21
N LEU A 81 20.06 -5.91 -20.68
CA LEU A 81 19.51 -6.23 -21.99
C LEU A 81 20.45 -5.82 -23.11
N GLU A 82 20.99 -4.60 -23.04
CA GLU A 82 21.99 -4.09 -24.00
C GLU A 82 23.24 -4.98 -24.01
N TYR A 83 23.75 -5.35 -22.83
CA TYR A 83 24.92 -6.21 -22.71
C TYR A 83 24.68 -7.63 -23.27
N VAL A 84 23.58 -8.27 -22.87
CA VAL A 84 23.25 -9.65 -23.27
C VAL A 84 22.97 -9.72 -24.77
N ASN A 85 22.18 -8.81 -25.33
CA ASN A 85 21.91 -8.78 -26.77
C ASN A 85 23.17 -8.47 -27.58
N GLY A 86 24.08 -7.64 -27.06
CA GLY A 86 25.40 -7.43 -27.68
C GLY A 86 26.22 -8.73 -27.78
N LYS A 87 26.20 -9.56 -26.73
CA LYS A 87 26.88 -10.87 -26.72
C LYS A 87 26.21 -11.89 -27.64
N LEU A 88 24.89 -12.00 -27.59
CA LEU A 88 24.12 -12.93 -28.43
C LEU A 88 24.28 -12.62 -29.92
N LYS A 89 24.24 -11.33 -30.30
CA LYS A 89 24.46 -10.88 -31.68
C LYS A 89 25.86 -11.24 -32.18
N GLY A 90 26.88 -11.09 -31.32
CA GLY A 90 28.25 -11.50 -31.63
C GLY A 90 28.42 -13.01 -31.88
N GLN A 91 27.47 -13.82 -31.40
CA GLN A 91 27.41 -15.28 -31.59
C GLN A 91 26.41 -15.71 -32.69
N GLY A 92 25.73 -14.76 -33.34
CA GLY A 92 24.74 -15.04 -34.39
C GLY A 92 23.35 -15.44 -33.87
N TYR A 93 23.05 -15.24 -32.59
CA TYR A 93 21.74 -15.50 -32.01
C TYR A 93 20.80 -14.29 -32.15
N ALA A 94 19.49 -14.56 -32.10
CA ALA A 94 18.46 -13.53 -32.07
C ALA A 94 18.47 -12.76 -30.73
N GLU A 95 18.00 -11.51 -30.76
CA GLU A 95 17.84 -10.69 -29.56
C GLU A 95 16.76 -11.26 -28.63
N VAL A 96 16.98 -11.10 -27.32
CA VAL A 96 16.00 -11.40 -26.28
C VAL A 96 15.27 -10.13 -25.84
N SER A 97 14.03 -10.29 -25.37
CA SER A 97 13.25 -9.21 -24.76
C SER A 97 13.59 -9.02 -23.28
N ALA A 98 13.30 -7.83 -22.73
CA ALA A 98 13.48 -7.54 -21.31
C ALA A 98 12.77 -8.56 -20.40
N LYS A 99 11.52 -8.89 -20.73
CA LYS A 99 10.74 -9.89 -20.00
C LYS A 99 11.43 -11.25 -20.01
N ARG A 100 11.84 -11.73 -21.19
CA ARG A 100 12.49 -13.04 -21.31
C ARG A 100 13.82 -13.10 -20.57
N LEU A 101 14.59 -12.02 -20.60
CA LEU A 101 15.83 -11.90 -19.83
C LEU A 101 15.58 -12.04 -18.32
N VAL A 102 14.61 -11.30 -17.79
CA VAL A 102 14.24 -11.37 -16.37
C VAL A 102 13.75 -12.76 -16.00
N ASP A 103 12.81 -13.32 -16.77
CA ASP A 103 12.28 -14.67 -16.54
C ASP A 103 13.41 -15.70 -16.45
N TRP A 104 14.39 -15.61 -17.36
CA TRP A 104 15.52 -16.54 -17.40
C TRP A 104 16.43 -16.38 -16.16
N ILE A 105 16.81 -15.14 -15.80
CA ILE A 105 17.65 -14.87 -14.62
C ILE A 105 16.96 -15.37 -13.34
N VAL A 106 15.65 -15.23 -13.23
CA VAL A 106 14.87 -15.70 -12.07
C VAL A 106 14.77 -17.23 -12.06
N GLU A 107 14.53 -17.87 -13.21
CA GLU A 107 14.34 -19.31 -13.33
C GLU A 107 15.62 -20.11 -13.07
N VAL A 108 16.76 -19.72 -13.67
CA VAL A 108 18.00 -20.51 -13.58
C VAL A 108 18.99 -19.95 -12.56
N GLY A 109 18.79 -18.71 -12.08
CA GLY A 109 19.73 -18.03 -11.20
C GLY A 109 20.93 -17.43 -11.95
N VAL A 110 21.62 -16.50 -11.29
CA VAL A 110 22.68 -15.69 -11.92
C VAL A 110 23.87 -16.51 -12.36
N GLU A 111 24.37 -17.42 -11.52
CA GLU A 111 25.56 -18.24 -11.83
C GLU A 111 25.36 -19.08 -13.08
N LEU A 112 24.26 -19.84 -13.14
CA LEU A 112 23.97 -20.69 -14.29
C LEU A 112 23.68 -19.87 -15.55
N PHE A 113 23.07 -18.69 -15.40
CA PHE A 113 22.88 -17.77 -16.53
C PHE A 113 24.22 -17.31 -17.10
N VAL A 114 25.15 -16.87 -16.24
CA VAL A 114 26.48 -16.42 -16.68
C VAL A 114 27.25 -17.57 -17.35
N ASP A 115 27.22 -18.76 -16.78
CA ASP A 115 27.94 -19.90 -17.34
C ASP A 115 27.37 -20.34 -18.69
N ARG A 116 26.04 -20.50 -18.79
CA ARG A 116 25.39 -21.06 -19.97
C ARG A 116 25.16 -20.06 -21.11
N VAL A 117 24.94 -18.79 -20.79
CA VAL A 117 24.59 -17.76 -21.78
C VAL A 117 25.78 -16.90 -22.15
N LEU A 118 26.63 -16.58 -21.16
CA LEU A 118 27.77 -15.68 -21.35
C LEU A 118 29.11 -16.42 -21.43
N GLY A 119 29.11 -17.75 -21.34
CA GLY A 119 30.31 -18.57 -21.41
C GLY A 119 31.24 -18.37 -20.21
N GLY A 120 30.69 -18.05 -19.04
CA GLY A 120 31.43 -17.88 -17.78
C GLY A 120 32.16 -16.53 -17.63
N VAL A 121 32.20 -15.69 -18.67
CA VAL A 121 32.89 -14.39 -18.62
C VAL A 121 31.87 -13.25 -18.50
N CYS A 122 31.80 -12.66 -17.30
CA CYS A 122 30.91 -11.54 -17.00
C CYS A 122 31.63 -10.49 -16.15
N PRO A 123 31.67 -9.21 -16.58
CA PRO A 123 32.20 -8.12 -15.76
C PRO A 123 31.48 -8.04 -14.40
N PRO A 124 32.20 -7.73 -13.30
CA PRO A 124 31.59 -7.67 -11.96
C PRO A 124 30.39 -6.72 -11.88
N ASP A 125 30.44 -5.59 -12.56
CA ASP A 125 29.35 -4.61 -12.60
C ASP A 125 28.05 -5.16 -13.26
N ILE A 126 28.20 -6.00 -14.29
CA ILE A 126 27.08 -6.65 -14.97
C ILE A 126 26.53 -7.78 -14.10
N ARG A 127 27.41 -8.57 -13.48
CA ARG A 127 27.02 -9.63 -12.53
C ARG A 127 26.22 -9.04 -11.36
N ASN A 128 26.70 -7.97 -10.75
CA ASN A 128 25.99 -7.27 -9.67
C ASN A 128 24.61 -6.78 -10.11
N LYS A 129 24.47 -6.26 -11.34
CA LYS A 129 23.16 -5.89 -11.88
C LYS A 129 22.23 -7.09 -12.08
N MET A 130 22.75 -8.24 -12.52
CA MET A 130 21.97 -9.48 -12.63
C MET A 130 21.47 -9.94 -11.27
N GLU A 131 22.33 -9.91 -10.25
CA GLU A 131 21.97 -10.21 -8.87
C GLU A 131 20.90 -9.24 -8.35
N ALA A 132 21.05 -7.94 -8.61
CA ALA A 132 20.04 -6.94 -8.25
C ALA A 132 18.67 -7.23 -8.92
N VAL A 133 18.66 -7.60 -10.20
CA VAL A 133 17.43 -7.98 -10.91
C VAL A 133 16.84 -9.27 -10.37
N HIS A 134 17.68 -10.26 -10.05
CA HIS A 134 17.23 -11.50 -9.43
C HIS A 134 16.55 -11.21 -8.07
N ILE A 135 17.19 -10.46 -7.18
CA ILE A 135 16.64 -10.02 -5.89
C ILE A 135 15.33 -9.25 -6.08
N ALA A 136 15.26 -8.35 -7.08
CA ALA A 136 14.07 -7.54 -7.32
C ALA A 136 12.86 -8.35 -7.84
N CYS A 137 13.09 -9.47 -8.53
CA CYS A 137 12.07 -10.21 -9.27
C CYS A 137 11.81 -11.64 -8.77
N SER A 138 12.66 -12.19 -7.89
CA SER A 138 12.49 -13.52 -7.33
C SER A 138 11.33 -13.57 -6.32
N ASN A 139 10.75 -14.75 -6.11
CA ASN A 139 9.73 -14.99 -5.09
C ASN A 139 10.35 -15.42 -3.75
N ASP A 140 11.58 -15.00 -3.46
CA ASP A 140 12.26 -15.35 -2.21
C ASP A 140 11.51 -14.76 -1.00
N PRO A 141 11.54 -15.44 0.16
CA PRO A 141 10.81 -15.05 1.38
C PRO A 141 11.45 -13.85 2.10
N LEU A 142 12.04 -12.90 1.35
CA LEU A 142 12.61 -11.67 1.87
C LEU A 142 11.54 -10.61 2.06
N SER A 143 11.64 -9.87 3.17
CA SER A 143 10.85 -8.66 3.36
C SER A 143 11.15 -7.63 2.27
N ALA A 144 10.21 -6.74 1.95
CA ALA A 144 10.42 -5.73 0.91
C ALA A 144 11.58 -4.79 1.26
N ILE A 145 11.79 -4.46 2.54
CA ILE A 145 12.91 -3.64 2.99
C ILE A 145 14.26 -4.33 2.87
N ASP A 146 14.34 -5.63 3.18
CA ASP A 146 15.59 -6.40 3.01
C ASP A 146 15.92 -6.56 1.53
N ARG A 147 14.89 -6.78 0.70
CA ARG A 147 15.01 -6.81 -0.76
C ARG A 147 15.56 -5.47 -1.29
N LEU A 148 15.02 -4.34 -0.82
CA LEU A 148 15.54 -3.01 -1.19
C LEU A 148 16.98 -2.81 -0.72
N ARG A 149 17.32 -3.22 0.50
CA ARG A 149 18.69 -3.12 1.03
C ARG A 149 19.69 -3.91 0.18
N LEU A 150 19.38 -5.17 -0.13
CA LEU A 150 20.22 -6.02 -0.96
C LEU A 150 20.31 -5.50 -2.40
N PHE A 151 19.21 -5.00 -2.96
CA PHE A 151 19.21 -4.34 -4.26
C PHE A 151 20.15 -3.12 -4.27
N CYS A 152 20.09 -2.28 -3.24
CA CYS A 152 20.95 -1.11 -3.09
C CYS A 152 22.43 -1.49 -2.99
N ASP A 153 22.75 -2.51 -2.20
CA ASP A 153 24.11 -3.05 -2.08
C ASP A 153 24.67 -3.48 -3.44
N LYS A 154 23.91 -4.27 -4.20
CA LYS A 154 24.32 -4.73 -5.53
C LYS A 154 24.42 -3.61 -6.57
N THR A 155 23.59 -2.59 -6.46
CA THR A 155 23.61 -1.46 -7.40
C THR A 155 24.51 -0.30 -6.96
N GLN A 156 25.23 -0.45 -5.83
CA GLN A 156 26.05 0.60 -5.21
C GLN A 156 25.28 1.90 -4.97
N VAL A 157 23.99 1.77 -4.67
CA VAL A 157 23.13 2.89 -4.28
C VAL A 157 23.15 3.02 -2.77
N ASP A 158 23.38 4.23 -2.27
CA ASP A 158 23.31 4.49 -0.84
C ASP A 158 21.90 4.26 -0.28
N PHE A 159 21.76 3.20 0.52
CA PHE A 159 20.51 2.82 1.17
C PHE A 159 20.06 3.86 2.20
N SER A 160 20.98 4.57 2.86
CA SER A 160 20.63 5.58 3.85
C SER A 160 19.96 6.80 3.19
N GLY A 161 20.53 7.29 2.09
CA GLY A 161 19.90 8.32 1.26
C GLY A 161 18.59 7.89 0.61
N VAL A 162 18.39 6.59 0.34
CA VAL A 162 17.09 6.03 -0.08
C VAL A 162 16.07 6.15 1.05
N LEU A 163 16.41 5.78 2.28
CA LEU A 163 15.50 5.91 3.43
C LEU A 163 15.19 7.38 3.78
N ASP A 164 16.14 8.29 3.60
CA ASP A 164 15.90 9.71 3.82
C ASP A 164 14.92 10.30 2.79
N ARG A 165 14.86 9.74 1.57
CA ARG A 165 13.77 10.04 0.64
C ARG A 165 12.43 9.54 1.15
N ALA A 166 12.34 8.31 1.66
CA ALA A 166 11.09 7.80 2.25
C ALA A 166 10.48 8.76 3.29
N LYS A 167 11.32 9.32 4.17
CA LYS A 167 10.91 10.30 5.18
C LYS A 167 10.40 11.60 4.55
N LYS A 168 11.03 12.04 3.45
CA LYS A 168 10.60 13.22 2.70
C LYS A 168 9.28 12.93 2.00
N ASP A 169 9.12 11.81 1.30
CA ASP A 169 7.90 11.45 0.59
C ASP A 169 6.69 11.32 1.55
N LEU A 170 6.92 10.84 2.78
CA LEU A 170 5.90 10.81 3.84
C LEU A 170 5.37 12.18 4.25
N THR A 171 6.21 13.23 4.16
CA THR A 171 5.93 14.56 4.73
C THR A 171 5.78 15.67 3.70
N GLY A 172 6.38 15.50 2.53
CA GLY A 172 6.39 16.42 1.40
C GLY A 172 6.03 15.63 0.16
N GLY A 173 4.81 15.84 -0.35
CA GLY A 173 4.37 15.19 -1.57
C GLY A 173 5.24 15.64 -2.74
N ASP A 174 5.61 14.68 -3.59
CA ASP A 174 6.47 14.77 -4.77
C ASP A 174 5.79 15.57 -5.91
N GLY A 175 4.89 16.50 -5.58
CA GLY A 175 3.94 17.13 -6.50
C GLY A 175 2.76 16.24 -6.89
N GLY A 176 2.78 14.95 -6.52
CA GLY A 176 1.68 14.00 -6.71
C GLY A 176 0.62 14.06 -5.61
N PHE A 177 -0.56 13.51 -5.89
CA PHE A 177 -1.59 13.27 -4.89
C PHE A 177 -1.39 11.85 -4.33
N PRO A 178 -0.78 11.67 -3.15
CA PRO A 178 -0.45 10.35 -2.64
C PRO A 178 -1.72 9.57 -2.27
N ASP A 179 -1.66 8.25 -2.47
CA ASP A 179 -2.73 7.31 -2.09
C ASP A 179 -2.77 7.02 -0.58
N PHE A 180 -2.07 7.83 0.23
CA PHE A 180 -1.97 7.69 1.66
C PHE A 180 -2.06 9.04 2.39
N PHE A 181 -2.28 8.99 3.71
CA PHE A 181 -2.22 10.15 4.59
C PHE A 181 -1.34 9.88 5.81
N PHE A 182 -0.32 10.70 6.03
CA PHE A 182 0.53 10.59 7.20
C PHE A 182 -0.09 11.25 8.45
N LEU A 183 -0.19 10.48 9.53
CA LEU A 183 -0.64 10.90 10.85
C LEU A 183 0.56 10.90 11.80
N PRO A 184 1.04 12.07 12.28
CA PRO A 184 2.34 12.15 12.95
C PRO A 184 2.38 11.52 14.34
N LYS A 185 1.23 11.40 15.02
CA LYS A 185 1.17 10.78 16.35
C LYS A 185 -0.23 10.28 16.68
N LEU A 186 -0.32 9.03 17.11
CA LEU A 186 -1.51 8.37 17.65
C LEU A 186 -1.15 7.64 18.96
N PRO A 187 -2.11 7.21 19.79
CA PRO A 187 -1.79 6.46 21.01
C PRO A 187 -1.27 5.04 20.72
N GLY A 188 -0.68 4.41 21.74
CA GLY A 188 -0.28 3.00 21.73
C GLY A 188 0.81 2.66 20.70
N ALA A 189 0.61 1.58 19.96
CA ALA A 189 1.57 1.08 18.96
C ALA A 189 1.80 2.04 17.79
N LEU A 190 0.91 3.03 17.59
CA LEU A 190 1.00 4.05 16.55
C LEU A 190 1.62 5.36 17.04
N SER A 191 2.30 5.35 18.18
CA SER A 191 2.97 6.52 18.77
C SER A 191 4.13 7.07 17.95
N GLY A 192 4.78 6.24 17.12
CA GLY A 192 5.78 6.64 16.13
C GLY A 192 5.21 7.24 14.85
N GLY A 193 3.90 7.48 14.82
CA GLY A 193 3.16 7.90 13.63
C GLY A 193 2.51 6.72 12.91
N ALA A 194 1.50 7.05 12.10
CA ALA A 194 0.75 6.10 11.30
C ALA A 194 0.53 6.62 9.89
N VAL A 195 0.23 5.70 8.98
CA VAL A 195 -0.14 6.01 7.60
C VAL A 195 -1.53 5.43 7.35
N ALA A 196 -2.47 6.30 6.97
CA ALA A 196 -3.79 5.88 6.51
C ALA A 196 -3.74 5.54 5.03
N LEU A 197 -4.08 4.30 4.68
CA LEU A 197 -4.05 3.80 3.31
C LEU A 197 -5.40 4.11 2.65
N LEU A 198 -5.45 5.16 1.82
CA LEU A 198 -6.71 5.76 1.37
C LEU A 198 -7.48 4.89 0.37
N ARG A 199 -6.83 3.89 -0.24
CA ARG A 199 -7.45 2.90 -1.12
C ARG A 199 -7.92 1.63 -0.39
N ASN A 200 -7.42 1.40 0.82
CA ASN A 200 -7.75 0.20 1.61
C ASN A 200 -9.00 0.49 2.43
N ILE A 201 -10.14 0.58 1.73
CA ILE A 201 -11.45 0.85 2.30
C ILE A 201 -12.16 -0.47 2.62
N TYR A 202 -12.59 -0.61 3.86
CA TYR A 202 -13.30 -1.78 4.36
C TYR A 202 -14.63 -1.40 4.99
N SER A 203 -15.47 -2.41 5.20
CA SER A 203 -16.73 -2.30 5.91
C SER A 203 -16.71 -3.24 7.11
N ILE A 204 -17.36 -2.84 8.20
CA ILE A 204 -17.48 -3.60 9.43
C ILE A 204 -18.88 -3.43 10.01
N GLN A 205 -19.43 -4.47 10.64
CA GLN A 205 -20.78 -4.40 11.20
C GLN A 205 -20.79 -3.65 12.54
N ASN A 206 -21.89 -2.97 12.86
CA ASN A 206 -22.04 -2.26 14.15
C ASN A 206 -21.78 -3.17 15.35
N GLN A 207 -22.20 -4.44 15.27
CA GLN A 207 -22.04 -5.42 16.35
C GLN A 207 -20.59 -5.90 16.55
N GLU A 208 -19.69 -5.57 15.62
CA GLU A 208 -18.27 -5.93 15.68
C GLU A 208 -17.40 -4.76 16.16
N ILE A 209 -17.99 -3.59 16.46
CA ILE A 209 -17.27 -2.42 16.97
C ILE A 209 -17.76 -2.05 18.36
N TYR A 210 -16.81 -1.92 19.28
CA TYR A 210 -17.04 -1.55 20.66
C TYR A 210 -16.42 -0.18 20.98
N VAL A 211 -17.02 0.54 21.93
CA VAL A 211 -16.54 1.89 22.30
C VAL A 211 -15.32 1.85 23.23
N SER A 212 -15.00 0.69 23.80
CA SER A 212 -13.83 0.43 24.65
C SER A 212 -13.36 -1.02 24.56
N GLU A 213 -12.09 -1.25 24.91
CA GLU A 213 -11.48 -2.59 24.95
C GLU A 213 -12.22 -3.51 25.93
N SER A 214 -12.59 -2.97 27.11
CA SER A 214 -13.33 -3.71 28.14
C SER A 214 -14.63 -4.31 27.60
N GLN A 215 -15.39 -3.53 26.82
CA GLN A 215 -16.62 -4.03 26.20
C GLN A 215 -16.34 -5.09 25.13
N ALA A 216 -15.32 -4.88 24.30
CA ALA A 216 -14.92 -5.87 23.29
C ALA A 216 -14.55 -7.21 23.95
N ARG A 217 -13.79 -7.20 25.05
CA ARG A 217 -13.42 -8.41 25.78
C ARG A 217 -14.63 -9.14 26.39
N ILE A 218 -15.62 -8.41 26.90
CA ILE A 218 -16.84 -8.99 27.47
C ILE A 218 -17.70 -9.68 26.39
N SER A 219 -17.69 -9.16 25.16
CA SER A 219 -18.50 -9.72 24.07
C SER A 219 -18.12 -11.15 23.66
N ASN A 220 -16.92 -11.62 24.02
CA ASN A 220 -16.36 -12.92 23.67
C ASN A 220 -16.33 -13.22 22.15
N GLN A 221 -16.35 -12.18 21.31
CA GLN A 221 -16.20 -12.30 19.86
C GLN A 221 -14.72 -12.26 19.47
N SER A 222 -14.25 -13.27 18.73
CA SER A 222 -12.84 -13.37 18.32
C SER A 222 -12.41 -12.30 17.32
N LYS A 223 -13.34 -11.73 16.55
CA LYS A 223 -13.06 -10.73 15.51
C LYS A 223 -13.84 -9.45 15.76
N CYS A 224 -13.48 -8.75 16.82
CA CYS A 224 -14.05 -7.45 17.16
C CYS A 224 -13.00 -6.35 17.15
N PHE A 225 -13.49 -5.13 16.96
CA PHE A 225 -12.72 -3.90 17.02
C PHE A 225 -13.18 -3.07 18.21
N TYR A 226 -12.27 -2.28 18.77
CA TYR A 226 -12.62 -1.28 19.77
C TYR A 226 -11.95 0.05 19.48
N ARG A 227 -12.60 1.14 19.89
CA ARG A 227 -12.07 2.49 19.72
C ARG A 227 -10.92 2.76 20.70
N VAL A 228 -9.86 3.37 20.20
CA VAL A 228 -8.70 3.83 21.01
C VAL A 228 -8.64 5.36 21.14
N CYS A 229 -9.04 6.10 20.11
CA CYS A 229 -9.09 7.57 20.15
C CYS A 229 -9.99 8.11 19.03
N ARG A 230 -10.15 9.44 18.97
CA ARG A 230 -10.80 10.13 17.85
C ARG A 230 -9.91 11.24 17.31
N LEU A 231 -9.77 11.29 15.99
CA LEU A 231 -9.08 12.38 15.32
C LEU A 231 -9.81 13.71 15.49
N GLU A 232 -9.05 14.80 15.51
CA GLU A 232 -9.63 16.15 15.47
C GLU A 232 -10.34 16.41 14.14
N ASP A 233 -11.35 17.28 14.18
CA ASP A 233 -12.25 17.53 13.03
C ASP A 233 -11.47 17.97 11.79
N ARG A 234 -10.49 18.87 11.95
CA ARG A 234 -9.63 19.30 10.85
C ARG A 234 -8.89 18.13 10.18
N VAL A 235 -8.45 17.15 10.97
CA VAL A 235 -7.66 16.00 10.48
C VAL A 235 -8.58 15.00 9.77
N LYS A 236 -9.69 14.60 10.42
CA LYS A 236 -10.62 13.64 9.81
C LYS A 236 -11.22 14.18 8.52
N TYR A 237 -11.59 15.47 8.47
CA TYR A 237 -12.11 16.09 7.25
C TYR A 237 -11.06 16.17 6.14
N SER A 238 -9.79 16.43 6.48
CA SER A 238 -8.70 16.41 5.49
C SER A 238 -8.52 15.03 4.88
N ILE A 239 -8.62 13.96 5.68
CA ILE A 239 -8.54 12.57 5.21
C ILE A 239 -9.73 12.23 4.33
N THR A 240 -10.96 12.47 4.79
CA THR A 240 -12.18 12.19 4.02
C THR A 240 -12.22 12.97 2.70
N GLN A 241 -11.81 14.24 2.71
CA GLN A 241 -11.70 15.05 1.49
C GLN A 241 -10.69 14.43 0.52
N LYS A 242 -9.53 13.97 1.02
CA LYS A 242 -8.54 13.33 0.17
C LYS A 242 -9.04 12.01 -0.42
N ILE A 243 -9.73 11.19 0.36
CA ILE A 243 -10.39 9.96 -0.13
C ILE A 243 -11.39 10.31 -1.22
N ALA A 244 -12.30 11.26 -0.97
CA ALA A 244 -13.30 11.67 -1.96
C ALA A 244 -12.66 12.15 -3.27
N PHE A 245 -11.59 12.95 -3.18
CA PHE A 245 -10.85 13.40 -4.35
C PHE A 245 -10.24 12.24 -5.14
N LEU A 246 -9.68 11.24 -4.45
CA LEU A 246 -9.06 10.07 -5.06
C LEU A 246 -10.03 9.28 -5.95
N PHE A 247 -11.28 9.13 -5.50
CA PHE A 247 -12.31 8.37 -6.22
C PHE A 247 -13.16 9.23 -7.16
N SER A 248 -13.23 10.55 -6.96
CA SER A 248 -13.98 11.46 -7.83
C SER A 248 -13.46 11.49 -9.28
N ARG A 249 -12.21 11.10 -9.51
CA ARG A 249 -11.59 11.07 -10.84
C ARG A 249 -12.04 9.87 -11.68
N ILE A 250 -12.73 8.90 -11.09
CA ILE A 250 -13.27 7.73 -11.77
C ILE A 250 -14.72 8.06 -12.15
N GLY A 251 -14.89 8.88 -13.20
CA GLY A 251 -16.21 9.21 -13.74
C GLY A 251 -16.72 8.13 -14.68
N MET A 252 -18.06 8.04 -14.82
CA MET A 252 -18.68 7.30 -15.90
C MET A 252 -18.64 8.12 -17.19
N SER A 253 -18.71 7.46 -18.35
CA SER A 253 -18.80 8.17 -19.60
C SER A 253 -20.20 8.80 -19.76
N PRO A 254 -20.35 9.93 -20.48
CA PRO A 254 -21.66 10.53 -20.74
C PRO A 254 -22.65 9.55 -21.40
N GLU A 255 -22.14 8.62 -22.21
CA GLU A 255 -22.95 7.58 -22.84
C GLU A 255 -23.59 6.64 -21.81
N PHE A 256 -22.86 6.26 -20.76
CA PHE A 256 -23.42 5.46 -19.67
C PHE A 256 -24.51 6.23 -18.91
N GLU A 257 -24.29 7.52 -18.64
CA GLU A 257 -25.28 8.37 -17.96
C GLU A 257 -26.57 8.50 -18.79
N CYS A 258 -26.44 8.64 -20.11
CA CYS A 258 -27.58 8.66 -21.04
C CYS A 258 -28.36 7.34 -21.01
N LEU A 259 -27.67 6.20 -21.12
CA LEU A 259 -28.28 4.87 -21.08
C LEU A 259 -28.99 4.60 -19.75
N ALA A 260 -28.39 5.00 -18.63
CA ALA A 260 -29.01 4.85 -17.32
C ALA A 260 -30.30 5.68 -17.19
N SER A 261 -30.32 6.90 -17.73
CA SER A 261 -31.50 7.77 -17.75
C SER A 261 -32.62 7.20 -18.62
N GLU A 262 -32.28 6.67 -19.81
CA GLU A 262 -33.23 6.01 -20.70
C GLU A 262 -33.84 4.76 -20.06
N ALA A 263 -33.00 3.89 -19.47
CA ALA A 263 -33.45 2.69 -18.78
C ALA A 263 -34.36 3.01 -17.58
N ALA A 264 -34.03 4.05 -16.80
CA ALA A 264 -34.88 4.50 -15.69
C ALA A 264 -36.24 5.02 -16.16
N SER A 265 -36.27 5.72 -17.29
CA SER A 265 -37.51 6.24 -17.90
C SER A 265 -38.41 5.09 -18.36
N LEU A 266 -37.83 4.11 -19.06
CA LEU A 266 -38.56 2.90 -19.51
C LEU A 266 -39.10 2.08 -18.33
N ALA A 267 -38.36 1.97 -17.22
CA ALA A 267 -38.79 1.23 -16.04
C ALA A 267 -40.02 1.85 -15.34
N ILE A 268 -40.27 3.15 -15.53
CA ILE A 268 -41.42 3.86 -14.97
C ILE A 268 -42.66 3.69 -15.87
N GLU A 269 -42.48 3.52 -17.18
CA GLU A 269 -43.58 3.33 -18.15
C GLU A 269 -44.24 1.94 -18.09
N PHE A 270 -43.61 0.96 -17.43
CA PHE A 270 -44.19 -0.38 -17.19
C PHE A 270 -45.04 -0.50 -15.90
N LYS A 271 -45.45 0.63 -15.30
CA LYS A 271 -46.43 0.70 -14.21
C LYS A 271 -47.68 1.46 -14.63
#